data_AF-A0A2Z3GR65-F1
#
_entry.id   AF-A0A2Z3GR65-F1
#
_cell.length_a   1.000
_cell.length_b   1.000
_cell.length_c   1.000
_cell.angle_alpha   90.00
_cell.angle_beta   90.00
_cell.angle_gamma   90.00
#
_symmetry.space_group_name_H-M   'P 1'
#
loop_
_entity.id
_entity.type
_entity.pdbx_description
1 polymer ?
#
loop_
_entity_poly.entity_id
_entity_poly.type
_entity_poly.pdbx_seq_one_letter_code
_entity_poly.pdbx_strand_id
1 'polypeptide(L)'
;MQYEAIFNASPTAAYRYTAARDWVLPAPKVGVELDVLFGGGARHFMPRTRGAASSYEAVVDRTGAPIANTAGAPVTLRGNRADDVDLVKYAVEQRNYQYVNSRDALLNIDLAQYGPGGKKLLGLFNASHVNYEQDRQTSAAWEPSLADMTATAIKVLQAKSNGKGFFLMVEAGRIDYLEHFNTGGIAVVAGPGTTNQYAVEADQPVYAGGGDAGGMATPTSARATGVYGSDYMIKEVLAFDYAVAEGRALLATPTSGKTLIFSTSDHECGGFAVTGLHDEADANRNGTKIRTYAG
;
A
#
# COMPACT_ATOMS: atom_id res chain seq x y z
N MET A 1 -29.78 3.91 -6.93
CA MET A 1 -30.05 3.03 -8.09
C MET A 1 -28.86 2.14 -8.51
N GLN A 2 -27.64 2.63 -8.75
CA GLN A 2 -26.51 1.73 -9.10
C GLN A 2 -25.86 1.01 -7.90
N TYR A 3 -25.74 1.65 -6.73
CA TYR A 3 -25.12 1.03 -5.55
C TYR A 3 -25.96 -0.11 -4.94
N GLU A 4 -27.27 0.05 -4.84
CA GLU A 4 -28.17 -1.03 -4.40
C GLU A 4 -28.08 -2.26 -5.31
N ALA A 5 -27.88 -2.07 -6.62
CA ALA A 5 -27.73 -3.17 -7.55
C ALA A 5 -26.47 -4.00 -7.25
N ILE A 6 -25.37 -3.36 -6.83
CA ILE A 6 -24.12 -4.06 -6.47
C ILE A 6 -24.30 -4.88 -5.18
N PHE A 7 -24.85 -4.29 -4.12
CA PHE A 7 -25.09 -5.00 -2.86
C PHE A 7 -26.11 -6.13 -3.02
N ASN A 8 -27.13 -5.93 -3.85
CA ASN A 8 -28.17 -6.93 -4.09
C ASN A 8 -27.79 -7.99 -5.14
N ALA A 9 -26.71 -7.79 -5.89
CA ALA A 9 -26.18 -8.76 -6.84
C ALA A 9 -25.40 -9.91 -6.17
N SER A 10 -25.21 -9.87 -4.84
CA SER A 10 -24.52 -10.96 -4.13
C SER A 10 -25.21 -12.32 -4.37
N PRO A 11 -24.45 -13.37 -4.73
CA PRO A 11 -24.99 -14.72 -4.89
C PRO A 11 -25.48 -15.30 -3.56
N THR A 12 -24.97 -14.80 -2.42
CA THR A 12 -25.38 -15.21 -1.08
C THR A 12 -26.46 -14.26 -0.55
N ALA A 13 -27.69 -14.78 -0.39
CA ALA A 13 -28.85 -13.97 0.00
C ALA A 13 -28.66 -13.20 1.32
N ALA A 14 -27.92 -13.76 2.28
CA ALA A 14 -27.64 -13.12 3.57
C ALA A 14 -26.77 -11.85 3.46
N TYR A 15 -26.02 -11.66 2.37
CA TYR A 15 -25.18 -10.47 2.15
C TYR A 15 -25.87 -9.37 1.35
N ARG A 16 -27.10 -9.60 0.89
CA ARG A 16 -27.90 -8.58 0.20
C ARG A 16 -28.39 -7.53 1.20
N TYR A 17 -28.71 -6.35 0.68
CA TYR A 17 -29.17 -5.23 1.50
C TYR A 17 -30.52 -5.55 2.15
N THR A 18 -30.66 -5.21 3.43
CA THR A 18 -31.95 -5.22 4.13
C THR A 18 -32.10 -3.95 4.96
N ALA A 19 -33.25 -3.27 4.84
CA ALA A 19 -33.51 -2.04 5.58
C ALA A 19 -33.53 -2.22 7.11
N ALA A 20 -33.68 -3.46 7.59
CA ALA A 20 -33.68 -3.77 9.02
C ALA A 20 -32.26 -3.88 9.63
N ARG A 21 -31.25 -4.20 8.82
CA ARG A 21 -29.84 -4.35 9.26
C ARG A 21 -28.98 -3.19 8.80
N ASP A 22 -29.20 -2.72 7.57
CA ASP A 22 -28.23 -1.91 6.86
C ASP A 22 -28.61 -0.43 6.91
N TRP A 23 -27.62 0.40 7.21
CA TRP A 23 -27.80 1.85 7.25
C TRP A 23 -28.20 2.39 5.87
N VAL A 24 -29.16 3.31 5.88
CA VAL A 24 -29.48 4.09 4.69
C VAL A 24 -28.31 5.04 4.43
N LEU A 25 -27.52 4.71 3.42
CA LEU A 25 -26.42 5.59 3.01
C LEU A 25 -27.00 6.93 2.54
N PRO A 26 -26.38 8.07 2.92
CA PRO A 26 -26.77 9.34 2.35
C PRO A 26 -26.59 9.31 0.83
N ALA A 27 -27.39 10.11 0.11
CA ALA A 27 -27.22 10.25 -1.33
C ALA A 27 -25.75 10.59 -1.64
N PRO A 28 -25.07 9.82 -2.49
CA PRO A 28 -23.66 10.07 -2.78
C PRO A 28 -23.53 11.47 -3.36
N LYS A 29 -22.64 12.27 -2.78
CA LYS A 29 -22.32 13.59 -3.31
C LYS A 29 -21.61 13.40 -4.65
N VAL A 30 -22.28 13.75 -5.73
CA VAL A 30 -21.68 13.78 -7.06
C VAL A 30 -20.66 14.93 -7.10
N GLY A 31 -19.44 14.64 -7.56
CA GLY A 31 -18.40 15.65 -7.73
C GLY A 31 -17.52 15.90 -6.51
N VAL A 32 -17.46 14.99 -5.53
CA VAL A 32 -16.40 15.04 -4.50
C VAL A 32 -15.06 14.72 -5.15
N GLU A 33 -14.10 15.60 -4.95
CA GLU A 33 -12.73 15.42 -5.40
C GLU A 33 -11.80 15.32 -4.20
N LEU A 34 -10.82 14.42 -4.26
CA LEU A 34 -9.79 14.30 -3.24
C LEU A 34 -8.66 15.26 -3.55
N ASP A 35 -8.26 16.06 -2.56
CA ASP A 35 -7.15 16.99 -2.70
C ASP A 35 -5.81 16.31 -2.90
N VAL A 36 -5.65 15.15 -2.25
CA VAL A 36 -4.47 14.29 -2.32
C VAL A 36 -4.93 12.83 -2.43
N LEU A 37 -4.36 12.08 -3.36
CA LEU A 37 -4.53 10.63 -3.47
C LEU A 37 -3.18 9.99 -3.76
N PHE A 38 -2.76 9.07 -2.88
CA PHE A 38 -1.48 8.38 -2.96
C PHE A 38 -1.65 6.87 -2.84
N GLY A 39 -0.85 6.12 -3.57
CA GLY A 39 -0.75 4.67 -3.43
C GLY A 39 -0.25 3.99 -4.69
N GLY A 40 -0.59 2.72 -4.84
CA GLY A 40 -0.44 2.00 -6.09
C GLY A 40 -1.70 2.12 -6.96
N GLY A 41 -1.95 1.09 -7.77
CA GLY A 41 -3.22 0.90 -8.47
C GLY A 41 -3.27 1.57 -9.84
N ALA A 42 -2.15 2.02 -10.39
CA ALA A 42 -2.11 2.69 -11.71
C ALA A 42 -2.80 1.88 -12.82
N ARG A 43 -2.83 0.55 -12.70
CA ARG A 43 -3.55 -0.34 -13.62
C ARG A 43 -5.05 -0.02 -13.76
N HIS A 44 -5.66 0.59 -12.74
CA HIS A 44 -7.07 0.96 -12.75
C HIS A 44 -7.31 2.37 -13.31
N PHE A 45 -6.26 3.16 -13.49
CA PHE A 45 -6.30 4.51 -14.03
C PHE A 45 -5.88 4.57 -15.50
N MET A 46 -5.01 3.67 -15.93
CA MET A 46 -4.43 3.68 -17.27
C MET A 46 -5.01 2.59 -18.19
N PRO A 47 -5.09 2.85 -19.50
CA PRO A 47 -5.54 1.88 -20.51
C PRO A 47 -4.58 0.70 -20.67
N ARG A 48 -5.13 -0.49 -20.99
CA ARG A 48 -4.34 -1.71 -21.20
C ARG A 48 -3.51 -1.70 -22.49
N THR A 49 -4.01 -1.04 -23.52
CA THR A 49 -3.62 -1.27 -24.92
C THR A 49 -2.42 -0.42 -25.34
N ARG A 50 -1.39 -1.02 -25.97
CA ARG A 50 -0.16 -0.32 -26.39
C ARG A 50 -0.38 0.82 -27.39
N GLY A 51 -1.46 0.76 -28.19
CA GLY A 51 -1.87 1.83 -29.11
C GLY A 51 -2.61 3.00 -28.44
N ALA A 52 -3.02 2.81 -27.19
CA ALA A 52 -3.63 3.82 -26.32
C ALA A 52 -2.79 4.02 -25.05
N ALA A 53 -1.51 3.63 -25.05
CA ALA A 53 -0.67 3.67 -23.86
C ALA A 53 -0.68 5.07 -23.21
N SER A 54 -0.75 5.10 -21.89
CA SER A 54 -0.79 6.36 -21.16
C SER A 54 0.51 7.13 -21.39
N SER A 55 0.42 8.44 -21.65
CA SER A 55 1.59 9.32 -21.65
C SER A 55 2.28 9.45 -20.29
N TYR A 56 1.68 8.87 -19.24
CA TYR A 56 2.13 8.90 -17.85
C TYR A 56 2.65 7.54 -17.35
N GLU A 57 2.83 6.56 -18.24
CA GLU A 57 3.27 5.22 -17.88
C GLU A 57 4.74 5.15 -17.45
N ALA A 58 5.61 6.02 -17.99
CA ALA A 58 7.01 6.06 -17.63
C ALA A 58 7.19 6.62 -16.21
N VAL A 59 7.89 5.89 -15.34
CA VAL A 59 8.28 6.40 -14.03
C VAL A 59 9.45 7.36 -14.20
N VAL A 60 9.27 8.59 -13.70
CA VAL A 60 10.21 9.68 -13.91
C VAL A 60 10.58 10.37 -12.61
N ASP A 61 11.77 10.96 -12.57
CA ASP A 61 12.22 11.81 -11.47
C ASP A 61 11.56 13.21 -11.52
N ARG A 62 11.92 14.11 -10.60
CA ARG A 62 11.38 15.48 -10.54
C ARG A 62 11.60 16.31 -11.79
N THR A 63 12.59 15.95 -12.62
CA THR A 63 12.93 16.65 -13.87
C THR A 63 12.22 16.06 -15.09
N GLY A 64 11.52 14.93 -14.92
CA GLY A 64 10.91 14.18 -16.00
C GLY A 64 11.84 13.16 -16.65
N ALA A 65 13.03 12.92 -16.09
CA ALA A 65 13.94 11.92 -16.61
C ALA A 65 13.50 10.51 -16.20
N PRO A 66 13.53 9.50 -17.10
CA PRO A 66 13.14 8.13 -16.78
C PRO A 66 14.01 7.51 -15.68
N ILE A 67 13.38 6.82 -14.74
CA ILE A 67 14.06 6.05 -13.70
C ILE A 67 14.26 4.61 -14.19
N ALA A 68 15.43 4.04 -13.90
CA ALA A 68 15.76 2.65 -14.18
C ALA A 68 15.67 1.77 -12.93
N ASN A 69 15.33 0.49 -13.11
CA ASN A 69 15.42 -0.52 -12.06
C ASN A 69 16.87 -0.96 -11.81
N THR A 70 17.07 -1.88 -10.87
CA THR A 70 18.40 -2.42 -10.52
C THR A 70 19.10 -3.13 -11.69
N ALA A 71 18.35 -3.57 -12.72
CA ALA A 71 18.89 -4.16 -13.95
C ALA A 71 19.16 -3.11 -15.05
N GLY A 72 18.99 -1.82 -14.77
CA GLY A 72 19.20 -0.73 -15.74
C GLY A 72 18.07 -0.55 -16.76
N ALA A 73 16.95 -1.28 -16.61
CA ALA A 73 15.80 -1.14 -17.50
C ALA A 73 14.86 -0.02 -17.02
N PRO A 74 14.27 0.79 -17.92
CA PRO A 74 13.29 1.81 -17.54
C PRO A 74 12.11 1.21 -16.78
N VAL A 75 11.72 1.86 -15.69
CA VAL A 75 10.54 1.50 -14.91
C VAL A 75 9.30 2.07 -15.58
N THR A 76 8.29 1.22 -15.78
CA THR A 76 7.00 1.61 -16.39
C THR A 76 5.84 1.04 -15.60
N LEU A 77 4.77 1.81 -15.47
CA LEU A 77 3.49 1.42 -14.88
C LEU A 77 2.56 0.93 -15.98
N ARG A 78 1.94 -0.24 -15.81
CA ARG A 78 1.04 -0.80 -16.83
C ARG A 78 -0.42 -0.58 -16.46
N GLY A 79 -1.18 -0.07 -17.42
CA GLY A 79 -2.63 0.01 -17.39
C GLY A 79 -3.32 -1.34 -17.57
N ASN A 80 -4.56 -1.44 -17.11
CA ASN A 80 -5.41 -2.62 -17.27
C ASN A 80 -6.88 -2.26 -17.56
N ARG A 81 -7.19 -0.98 -17.79
CA ARG A 81 -8.53 -0.56 -18.18
C ARG A 81 -8.86 -1.06 -19.59
N ALA A 82 -10.08 -1.58 -19.76
CA ALA A 82 -10.56 -2.15 -21.02
C ALA A 82 -11.30 -1.14 -21.90
N ASP A 83 -11.55 0.07 -21.41
CA ASP A 83 -12.33 1.11 -22.08
C ASP A 83 -11.46 2.17 -22.78
N ASP A 84 -10.14 1.92 -22.87
CA ASP A 84 -9.13 2.85 -23.43
C ASP A 84 -9.12 4.26 -22.80
N VAL A 85 -9.77 4.44 -21.64
CA VAL A 85 -9.80 5.73 -20.93
C VAL A 85 -8.52 5.89 -20.11
N ASP A 86 -7.83 7.02 -20.29
CA ASP A 86 -6.72 7.44 -19.42
C ASP A 86 -7.22 8.44 -18.36
N LEU A 87 -7.45 7.92 -17.15
CA LEU A 87 -7.89 8.72 -16.01
C LEU A 87 -6.78 9.59 -15.42
N VAL A 88 -5.50 9.23 -15.61
CA VAL A 88 -4.38 10.09 -15.18
C VAL A 88 -4.34 11.33 -16.06
N LYS A 89 -4.41 11.14 -17.38
CA LYS A 89 -4.52 12.24 -18.34
C LYS A 89 -5.73 13.11 -18.06
N TYR A 90 -6.90 12.51 -17.84
CA TYR A 90 -8.11 13.26 -17.48
C TYR A 90 -7.92 14.06 -16.18
N ALA A 91 -7.32 13.47 -15.14
CA ALA A 91 -7.07 14.16 -13.87
C ALA A 91 -6.15 15.38 -14.05
N VAL A 92 -5.07 15.24 -14.82
CA VAL A 92 -4.11 16.31 -15.08
C VAL A 92 -4.74 17.42 -15.94
N GLU A 93 -5.32 17.05 -17.08
CA GLU A 93 -5.77 18.02 -18.09
C GLU A 93 -7.11 18.66 -17.76
N GLN A 94 -8.02 17.92 -17.13
CA GLN A 94 -9.41 18.35 -16.94
C GLN A 94 -9.72 18.69 -15.48
N ARG A 95 -8.93 18.20 -14.52
CA ARG A 95 -9.23 18.33 -13.08
C ARG A 95 -8.12 19.00 -12.27
N ASN A 96 -7.11 19.57 -12.91
CA ASN A 96 -6.04 20.34 -12.28
C ASN A 96 -5.25 19.54 -11.22
N TYR A 97 -4.99 18.27 -11.49
CA TYR A 97 -4.06 17.47 -10.70
C TYR A 97 -2.62 17.64 -11.22
N GLN A 98 -1.66 17.76 -10.30
CA GLN A 98 -0.29 17.35 -10.56
C GLN A 98 -0.19 15.84 -10.37
N TYR A 99 0.42 15.15 -11.34
CA TYR A 99 0.71 13.73 -11.25
C TYR A 99 2.18 13.50 -10.92
N VAL A 100 2.45 12.59 -9.98
CA VAL A 100 3.80 12.11 -9.63
C VAL A 100 3.79 10.58 -9.54
N ASN A 101 4.90 9.94 -9.90
CA ASN A 101 4.99 8.47 -9.87
C ASN A 101 6.32 7.94 -9.34
N SER A 102 7.11 8.80 -8.71
CA SER A 102 8.34 8.43 -8.01
C SER A 102 8.49 9.21 -6.71
N ARG A 103 9.33 8.68 -5.83
CA ARG A 103 9.75 9.29 -4.57
C ARG A 103 10.41 10.63 -4.82
N ASP A 104 11.31 10.71 -5.80
CA ASP A 104 11.99 11.98 -6.11
C ASP A 104 11.00 13.04 -6.59
N ALA A 105 10.09 12.70 -7.50
CA ALA A 105 9.05 13.62 -7.95
C ALA A 105 8.11 14.05 -6.80
N LEU A 106 7.74 13.12 -5.91
CA LEU A 106 6.88 13.39 -4.76
C LEU A 106 7.54 14.34 -3.74
N LEU A 107 8.80 14.10 -3.40
CA LEU A 107 9.50 14.87 -2.37
C LEU A 107 9.94 16.26 -2.83
N ASN A 108 9.95 16.49 -4.15
CA ASN A 108 10.36 17.76 -4.76
C ASN A 108 9.19 18.53 -5.37
N ILE A 109 7.95 18.29 -4.91
CA ILE A 109 6.81 19.11 -5.32
C ILE A 109 6.96 20.57 -4.84
N ASP A 110 6.46 21.50 -5.65
CA ASP A 110 6.39 22.91 -5.28
C ASP A 110 5.10 23.18 -4.48
N LEU A 111 5.25 23.30 -3.16
CA LEU A 111 4.13 23.53 -2.24
C LEU A 111 3.36 24.83 -2.53
N ALA A 112 3.97 25.82 -3.21
CA ALA A 112 3.28 27.07 -3.55
C ALA A 112 2.10 26.84 -4.52
N GLN A 113 2.07 25.72 -5.24
CA GLN A 113 1.01 25.39 -6.19
C GLN A 113 -0.26 24.86 -5.52
N TYR A 114 -0.24 24.59 -4.22
CA TYR A 114 -1.29 23.88 -3.49
C TYR A 114 -2.07 24.77 -2.50
N GLY A 115 -2.05 26.09 -2.68
CA GLY A 115 -2.92 26.99 -1.93
C GLY A 115 -4.42 26.82 -2.27
N PRO A 116 -5.31 27.62 -1.68
CA PRO A 116 -6.74 27.64 -2.01
C PRO A 116 -7.00 27.83 -3.51
N GLY A 117 -7.76 26.92 -4.11
CA GLY A 117 -8.01 26.93 -5.56
C GLY A 117 -6.83 26.49 -6.43
N GLY A 118 -5.70 26.13 -5.81
CA GLY A 118 -4.52 25.58 -6.47
C GLY A 118 -4.70 24.14 -6.94
N LYS A 119 -3.58 23.53 -7.33
CA LYS A 119 -3.53 22.14 -7.82
C LYS A 119 -3.95 21.14 -6.75
N LYS A 120 -4.38 19.97 -7.20
CA LYS A 120 -4.53 18.75 -6.40
C LYS A 120 -3.38 17.80 -6.74
N LEU A 121 -3.14 16.78 -5.91
CA LEU A 121 -2.01 15.87 -6.09
C LEU A 121 -2.45 14.42 -6.22
N LEU A 122 -2.05 13.78 -7.31
CA LEU A 122 -2.25 12.36 -7.58
C LEU A 122 -0.88 11.69 -7.66
N GLY A 123 -0.62 10.75 -6.76
CA GLY A 123 0.59 9.93 -6.76
C GLY A 123 0.26 8.46 -6.95
N LEU A 124 0.69 7.87 -8.07
CA LEU A 124 0.53 6.43 -8.33
C LEU A 124 1.92 5.83 -8.53
N PHE A 125 2.36 5.02 -7.57
CA PHE A 125 3.75 4.58 -7.48
C PHE A 125 3.96 3.11 -7.88
N ASN A 126 2.87 2.40 -8.17
CA ASN A 126 2.94 1.04 -8.68
C ASN A 126 1.71 0.70 -9.54
N ALA A 127 1.83 -0.29 -10.43
CA ALA A 127 0.71 -0.77 -11.24
C ALA A 127 -0.38 -1.42 -10.38
N SER A 128 0.00 -2.19 -9.36
CA SER A 128 -0.91 -2.83 -8.40
C SER A 128 -0.66 -2.30 -7.00
N HIS A 129 -0.30 -3.12 -6.02
CA HIS A 129 0.08 -2.61 -4.70
C HIS A 129 1.46 -1.95 -4.77
N VAL A 130 1.73 -1.00 -3.88
CA VAL A 130 3.12 -0.60 -3.62
C VAL A 130 3.93 -1.81 -3.16
N ASN A 131 5.24 -1.77 -3.37
CA ASN A 131 6.13 -2.83 -2.93
C ASN A 131 6.05 -2.99 -1.41
N TYR A 132 6.39 -4.19 -0.93
CA TYR A 132 6.66 -4.32 0.51
C TYR A 132 7.84 -3.43 0.89
N GLU A 133 7.86 -2.90 2.10
CA GLU A 133 8.89 -1.99 2.60
C GLU A 133 10.30 -2.60 2.46
N GLN A 134 10.42 -3.91 2.72
CA GLN A 134 11.65 -4.66 2.49
C GLN A 134 12.11 -4.65 1.02
N ASP A 135 11.20 -4.84 0.07
CA ASP A 135 11.51 -4.82 -1.37
C ASP A 135 11.77 -3.41 -1.87
N ARG A 136 11.02 -2.43 -1.35
CA ARG A 136 11.17 -1.01 -1.62
C ARG A 136 12.59 -0.55 -1.32
N GLN A 137 13.09 -0.88 -0.12
CA GLN A 137 14.44 -0.52 0.32
C GLN A 137 15.55 -1.18 -0.51
N THR A 138 15.31 -2.38 -1.02
CA THR A 138 16.35 -3.19 -1.68
C THR A 138 16.35 -3.10 -3.21
N SER A 139 15.20 -2.87 -3.83
CA SER A 139 15.02 -3.01 -5.27
C SER A 139 14.15 -1.94 -5.94
N ALA A 140 13.41 -1.16 -5.15
CA ALA A 140 12.51 -0.12 -5.64
C ALA A 140 12.63 1.19 -4.85
N ALA A 141 13.86 1.64 -4.59
CA ALA A 141 14.12 2.86 -3.81
C ALA A 141 13.53 4.14 -4.44
N TRP A 142 13.16 4.07 -5.72
CA TRP A 142 12.42 5.10 -6.43
C TRP A 142 10.95 5.20 -6.01
N GLU A 143 10.39 4.21 -5.32
CA GLU A 143 9.03 4.24 -4.78
C GLU A 143 9.06 4.89 -3.38
N PRO A 144 8.14 5.83 -3.07
CA PRO A 144 8.12 6.51 -1.77
C PRO A 144 7.68 5.56 -0.66
N SER A 145 8.19 5.78 0.56
CA SER A 145 7.69 5.11 1.75
C SER A 145 6.30 5.63 2.15
N LEU A 146 5.59 4.89 3.01
CA LEU A 146 4.32 5.35 3.60
C LEU A 146 4.51 6.66 4.38
N ALA A 147 5.65 6.82 5.05
CA ALA A 147 6.01 8.06 5.74
C ALA A 147 6.23 9.22 4.75
N ASP A 148 6.96 9.01 3.65
CA ASP A 148 7.14 10.04 2.60
C ASP A 148 5.79 10.51 2.04
N MET A 149 4.88 9.57 1.75
CA MET A 149 3.52 9.86 1.28
C MET A 149 2.72 10.64 2.33
N THR A 150 2.77 10.22 3.59
CA THR A 150 2.04 10.85 4.70
C THR A 150 2.53 12.28 4.95
N ALA A 151 3.84 12.48 5.08
CA ALA A 151 4.45 13.78 5.28
C ALA A 151 4.09 14.76 4.15
N THR A 152 4.11 14.27 2.90
CA THR A 152 3.76 15.08 1.73
C THR A 152 2.27 15.42 1.70
N ALA A 153 1.40 14.45 2.01
CA ALA A 153 -0.05 14.66 2.09
C ALA A 153 -0.40 15.72 3.12
N ILE A 154 0.19 15.64 4.32
CA ILE A 154 0.01 16.64 5.38
C ILE A 154 0.38 18.04 4.88
N LYS A 155 1.57 18.21 4.28
CA LYS A 155 2.04 19.52 3.77
C LYS A 155 1.09 20.10 2.72
N VAL A 156 0.66 19.27 1.76
CA VAL A 156 -0.26 19.70 0.69
C VAL A 156 -1.62 20.08 1.27
N LEU A 157 -2.21 19.23 2.12
CA LEU A 157 -3.51 19.48 2.73
C LEU A 157 -3.49 20.69 3.66
N GLN A 158 -2.40 20.93 4.39
CA GLN A 158 -2.22 22.13 5.19
C GLN A 158 -2.26 23.39 4.31
N ALA A 159 -1.45 23.42 3.24
CA ALA A 159 -1.42 24.54 2.30
C ALA A 159 -2.81 24.80 1.68
N LYS A 160 -3.53 23.72 1.34
CA LYS A 160 -4.83 23.80 0.68
C LYS A 160 -5.97 24.22 1.60
N SER A 161 -5.90 23.80 2.87
CA SER A 161 -6.95 24.04 3.85
C SER A 161 -7.15 25.53 4.16
N ASN A 162 -6.09 26.34 4.05
CA ASN A 162 -6.08 27.75 4.44
C ASN A 162 -6.75 27.99 5.80
N GLY A 163 -6.31 27.20 6.79
CA GLY A 163 -6.78 27.29 8.18
C GLY A 163 -8.10 26.58 8.47
N LYS A 164 -8.78 25.98 7.49
CA LYS A 164 -10.04 25.23 7.71
C LYS A 164 -9.82 23.82 8.30
N GLY A 165 -8.56 23.36 8.33
CA GLY A 165 -8.23 21.97 8.66
C GLY A 165 -8.48 21.01 7.50
N PHE A 166 -8.15 19.75 7.71
CA PHE A 166 -8.30 18.69 6.70
C PHE A 166 -8.59 17.35 7.38
N PHE A 167 -9.09 16.41 6.58
CA PHE A 167 -9.16 15.00 6.95
C PHE A 167 -8.12 14.24 6.14
N LEU A 168 -7.39 13.33 6.78
CA LEU A 168 -6.43 12.45 6.15
C LEU A 168 -6.61 11.05 6.70
N MET A 169 -6.69 10.07 5.80
CA MET A 169 -6.62 8.65 6.11
C MET A 169 -5.33 8.10 5.53
N VAL A 170 -4.59 7.35 6.36
CA VAL A 170 -3.36 6.66 5.98
C VAL A 170 -3.56 5.19 6.30
N GLU A 171 -3.28 4.32 5.35
CA GLU A 171 -3.51 2.88 5.45
C GLU A 171 -2.21 2.12 5.15
N ALA A 172 -1.89 1.14 5.99
CA ALA A 172 -0.76 0.23 5.82
C ALA A 172 -1.24 -1.16 5.36
N GLY A 173 -2.00 -1.23 4.27
CA GLY A 173 -2.70 -2.45 3.83
C GLY A 173 -1.80 -3.62 3.40
N ARG A 174 -0.47 -3.44 3.37
CA ARG A 174 0.46 -4.54 3.11
C ARG A 174 0.67 -5.46 4.32
N ILE A 175 0.33 -5.00 5.54
CA ILE A 175 0.30 -5.83 6.76
C ILE A 175 -0.69 -6.99 6.56
N ASP A 176 -1.95 -6.69 6.26
CA ASP A 176 -3.00 -7.70 5.98
C ASP A 176 -2.59 -8.67 4.86
N TYR A 177 -1.98 -8.13 3.79
CA TYR A 177 -1.49 -8.95 2.70
C TYR A 177 -0.47 -9.98 3.21
N LEU A 178 0.56 -9.58 3.96
CA LEU A 178 1.54 -10.51 4.53
C LEU A 178 0.90 -11.56 5.45
N GLU A 179 -0.08 -11.13 6.25
CA GLU A 179 -0.84 -11.98 7.17
C GLU A 179 -1.68 -13.03 6.44
N HIS A 180 -2.35 -12.67 5.34
CA HIS A 180 -3.06 -13.63 4.48
C HIS A 180 -2.16 -14.72 3.90
N PHE A 181 -0.87 -14.43 3.77
CA PHE A 181 0.14 -15.37 3.29
C PHE A 181 0.95 -16.00 4.41
N ASN A 182 0.55 -15.79 5.66
CA ASN A 182 1.18 -16.40 6.81
C ASN A 182 2.69 -16.09 6.88
N THR A 183 3.06 -14.93 6.34
CA THR A 183 4.44 -14.48 6.18
C THR A 183 4.96 -14.05 7.55
N GLY A 184 5.54 -15.00 8.28
CA GLY A 184 5.97 -14.80 9.67
C GLY A 184 5.95 -16.04 10.55
N GLY A 185 5.51 -17.22 10.06
CA GLY A 185 5.62 -18.47 10.83
C GLY A 185 4.60 -19.57 10.53
N ILE A 186 3.87 -19.55 9.41
CA ILE A 186 3.08 -20.72 9.01
C ILE A 186 3.50 -21.14 7.59
N ALA A 187 4.00 -22.36 7.47
CA ALA A 187 4.41 -22.93 6.19
C ALA A 187 3.30 -23.78 5.58
N VAL A 188 3.35 -23.87 4.26
CA VAL A 188 2.55 -24.83 3.50
C VAL A 188 3.40 -26.06 3.22
N VAL A 189 3.06 -27.16 3.88
CA VAL A 189 3.68 -28.47 3.66
C VAL A 189 2.83 -29.24 2.65
N ALA A 190 3.46 -29.95 1.71
CA ALA A 190 2.75 -30.83 0.79
C ALA A 190 2.02 -31.92 1.60
N GLY A 191 0.69 -31.92 1.54
CA GLY A 191 -0.12 -33.00 2.09
C GLY A 191 -0.38 -34.10 1.06
N PRO A 192 -1.09 -35.18 1.45
CA PRO A 192 -1.44 -36.25 0.52
C PRO A 192 -2.31 -35.72 -0.63
N GLY A 193 -1.99 -36.07 -1.88
CA GLY A 193 -2.80 -35.70 -3.05
C GLY A 193 -2.64 -34.23 -3.45
N THR A 194 -3.76 -33.49 -3.56
CA THR A 194 -3.78 -32.06 -3.94
C THR A 194 -4.01 -31.12 -2.76
N THR A 195 -4.07 -31.65 -1.53
CA THR A 195 -4.31 -30.85 -0.33
C THR A 195 -3.01 -30.46 0.32
N ASN A 196 -2.81 -29.16 0.47
CA ASN A 196 -1.72 -28.58 1.23
C ASN A 196 -2.06 -28.57 2.73
N GLN A 197 -1.08 -28.91 3.57
CA GLN A 197 -1.19 -28.84 5.03
C GLN A 197 -0.54 -27.56 5.53
N TYR A 198 -1.17 -26.91 6.50
CA TYR A 198 -0.61 -25.76 7.19
C TYR A 198 0.08 -26.26 8.46
N ALA A 199 1.37 -25.96 8.60
CA ALA A 199 2.14 -26.25 9.82
C ALA A 199 2.58 -24.94 10.47
N VAL A 200 2.43 -24.85 11.79
CA VAL A 200 3.08 -23.79 12.58
C VAL A 200 4.57 -24.07 12.55
N GLU A 201 5.33 -23.20 11.91
CA GLU A 201 6.78 -23.33 11.75
C GLU A 201 7.49 -22.10 12.34
N ALA A 202 8.78 -22.26 12.67
CA ALA A 202 9.63 -21.12 12.95
C ALA A 202 9.66 -20.15 11.77
N ASP A 203 10.06 -18.90 12.00
CA ASP A 203 10.29 -17.92 10.95
C ASP A 203 11.19 -18.49 9.83
N GLN A 204 10.71 -18.44 8.58
CA GLN A 204 11.37 -19.03 7.40
C GLN A 204 11.85 -17.94 6.43
N PRO A 205 12.86 -18.23 5.59
CA PRO A 205 13.19 -17.38 4.45
C PRO A 205 11.98 -17.14 3.56
N VAL A 206 11.81 -15.92 3.06
CA VAL A 206 10.80 -15.64 2.03
C VAL A 206 11.29 -16.17 0.69
N TYR A 207 10.41 -16.70 -0.16
CA TYR A 207 10.77 -17.30 -1.45
C TYR A 207 10.27 -16.49 -2.66
N ALA A 208 10.98 -16.55 -3.78
CA ALA A 208 10.69 -15.89 -5.05
C ALA A 208 9.74 -16.72 -5.93
N GLY A 209 8.89 -16.06 -6.72
CA GLY A 209 8.21 -16.70 -7.86
C GLY A 209 6.83 -17.31 -7.60
N GLY A 210 6.29 -17.17 -6.40
CA GLY A 210 4.86 -17.04 -6.19
C GLY A 210 4.72 -15.78 -5.39
N GLY A 211 3.75 -14.91 -5.70
CA GLY A 211 3.31 -14.01 -4.64
C GLY A 211 3.12 -14.87 -3.40
N ASP A 212 3.47 -14.34 -2.22
CA ASP A 212 2.44 -14.28 -1.22
C ASP A 212 1.72 -15.65 -1.13
N ALA A 213 2.35 -16.62 -0.46
CA ALA A 213 2.05 -18.06 -0.44
C ALA A 213 0.64 -18.43 -0.94
N GLY A 214 0.46 -18.45 -2.26
CA GLY A 214 -0.83 -18.72 -2.89
C GLY A 214 -1.11 -20.21 -2.86
N GLY A 215 -1.14 -20.83 -1.68
CA GLY A 215 -1.66 -22.16 -1.35
C GLY A 215 -1.37 -23.33 -2.28
N MET A 216 -0.46 -23.22 -3.27
CA MET A 216 -0.39 -24.12 -4.44
C MET A 216 1.04 -24.27 -5.01
N ALA A 217 2.04 -23.52 -4.53
CA ALA A 217 3.39 -23.57 -5.06
C ALA A 217 4.41 -23.95 -3.98
N THR A 218 5.15 -25.04 -4.19
CA THR A 218 6.30 -25.40 -3.37
C THR A 218 7.43 -24.40 -3.64
N PRO A 219 7.84 -23.57 -2.68
CA PRO A 219 8.81 -22.53 -2.95
C PRO A 219 10.24 -23.10 -3.00
N THR A 220 10.99 -22.86 -4.09
CA THR A 220 12.33 -23.46 -4.28
C THR A 220 13.50 -22.47 -4.28
N SER A 221 13.25 -21.15 -4.29
CA SER A 221 14.31 -20.13 -4.30
C SER A 221 14.00 -18.99 -3.34
N ALA A 222 14.93 -18.61 -2.47
CA ALA A 222 14.74 -17.48 -1.56
C ALA A 222 14.57 -16.16 -2.33
N ARG A 223 13.64 -15.29 -1.90
CA ARG A 223 13.35 -13.95 -2.42
C ARG A 223 14.53 -13.01 -2.21
N ALA A 224 15.16 -13.10 -1.04
CA ALA A 224 16.40 -12.43 -0.72
C ALA A 224 17.21 -13.25 0.30
N THR A 225 18.52 -13.31 0.12
CA THR A 225 19.42 -14.03 1.02
C THR A 225 19.39 -13.41 2.40
N GLY A 226 19.11 -14.19 3.44
CA GLY A 226 19.10 -13.74 4.84
C GLY A 226 17.84 -12.99 5.28
N VAL A 227 16.84 -12.83 4.39
CA VAL A 227 15.58 -12.14 4.68
C VAL A 227 14.46 -13.16 4.91
N TYR A 228 13.74 -12.99 6.01
CA TYR A 228 12.76 -13.93 6.53
C TYR A 228 11.37 -13.28 6.58
N GLY A 229 10.33 -14.09 6.77
CA GLY A 229 8.95 -13.61 6.80
C GLY A 229 8.73 -12.52 7.85
N SER A 230 9.31 -12.72 9.05
CA SER A 230 9.22 -11.73 10.12
C SER A 230 9.89 -10.39 9.77
N ASP A 231 10.95 -10.38 8.95
CA ASP A 231 11.58 -9.14 8.48
C ASP A 231 10.59 -8.28 7.68
N TYR A 232 9.79 -8.91 6.80
CA TYR A 232 8.76 -8.22 6.04
C TYR A 232 7.66 -7.68 6.96
N MET A 233 7.14 -8.53 7.87
CA MET A 233 6.07 -8.14 8.79
C MET A 233 6.46 -6.96 9.66
N ILE A 234 7.63 -7.05 10.31
CA ILE A 234 8.15 -6.00 11.18
C ILE A 234 8.36 -4.70 10.39
N LYS A 235 8.89 -4.78 9.16
CA LYS A 235 9.10 -3.59 8.33
C LYS A 235 7.80 -2.93 7.87
N GLU A 236 6.73 -3.68 7.59
CA GLU A 236 5.42 -3.09 7.29
C GLU A 236 4.83 -2.38 8.52
N VAL A 237 4.92 -3.00 9.69
CA VAL A 237 4.47 -2.39 10.96
C VAL A 237 5.30 -1.13 11.27
N LEU A 238 6.62 -1.18 11.09
CA LEU A 238 7.49 -0.01 11.26
C LEU A 238 7.19 1.09 10.25
N ALA A 239 6.89 0.75 8.99
CA ALA A 239 6.49 1.74 7.98
C ALA A 239 5.21 2.48 8.39
N PHE A 240 4.26 1.77 9.02
CA PHE A 240 3.07 2.40 9.60
C PHE A 240 3.40 3.27 10.82
N ASP A 241 4.25 2.79 11.73
CA ASP A 241 4.68 3.57 12.89
C ASP A 241 5.38 4.88 12.48
N TYR A 242 6.24 4.84 11.45
CA TYR A 242 6.85 6.04 10.90
C TYR A 242 5.83 7.00 10.26
N ALA A 243 4.79 6.48 9.61
CA ALA A 243 3.70 7.33 9.11
C ALA A 243 2.90 7.98 10.26
N VAL A 244 2.66 7.25 11.36
CA VAL A 244 2.07 7.82 12.58
C VAL A 244 2.99 8.89 13.19
N ALA A 245 4.30 8.68 13.16
CA ALA A 245 5.28 9.65 13.64
C ALA A 245 5.21 10.98 12.86
N GLU A 246 4.96 10.96 11.55
CA GLU A 246 4.71 12.18 10.75
C GLU A 246 3.45 12.94 11.23
N GLY A 247 2.38 12.20 11.55
CA GLY A 247 1.20 12.78 12.20
C GLY A 247 1.52 13.39 13.56
N ARG A 248 2.33 12.72 14.39
CA ARG A 248 2.78 13.27 15.68
C ARG A 248 3.65 14.51 15.52
N ALA A 249 4.48 14.59 14.48
CA ALA A 249 5.29 15.77 14.18
C ALA A 249 4.39 16.99 13.86
N LEU A 250 3.26 16.77 13.19
CA LEU A 250 2.25 17.81 12.99
C LEU A 250 1.69 18.32 14.33
N LEU A 251 1.45 17.44 15.31
CA LEU A 251 0.99 17.85 16.65
C LEU A 251 2.01 18.71 17.41
N ALA A 252 3.30 18.46 17.20
CA ALA A 252 4.37 19.19 17.87
C ALA A 252 4.51 20.64 17.38
N THR A 253 3.94 20.97 16.23
CA THR A 253 3.95 22.33 15.69
C THR A 253 2.74 23.10 16.24
N PRO A 254 2.93 24.16 17.04
CA PRO A 254 1.83 24.94 17.57
C PRO A 254 1.07 25.60 16.42
N THR A 255 -0.09 25.05 16.07
CA THR A 255 -1.04 25.67 15.13
C THR A 255 -2.26 26.13 15.93
N SER A 256 -3.01 27.08 15.38
CA SER A 256 -4.26 27.56 15.98
C SER A 256 -5.39 26.50 16.00
N GLY A 257 -5.13 25.29 15.50
CA GLY A 257 -6.09 24.20 15.35
C GLY A 257 -5.95 23.09 16.38
N LYS A 258 -7.01 22.27 16.48
CA LYS A 258 -7.01 21.02 17.25
C LYS A 258 -6.85 19.86 16.27
N THR A 259 -5.76 19.11 16.38
CA THR A 259 -5.54 17.89 15.58
C THR A 259 -5.86 16.68 16.44
N LEU A 260 -6.66 15.75 15.92
CA LEU A 260 -6.92 14.45 16.52
C LEU A 260 -6.27 13.37 15.65
N ILE A 261 -5.49 12.50 16.27
CA ILE A 261 -4.92 11.32 15.61
C ILE A 261 -5.52 10.10 16.30
N PHE A 262 -6.00 9.17 15.49
CA PHE A 262 -6.50 7.89 15.91
C PHE A 262 -5.85 6.82 15.02
N SER A 263 -5.35 5.77 15.63
CA SER A 263 -4.77 4.61 14.98
C SER A 263 -5.51 3.36 15.45
N THR A 264 -5.83 2.47 14.52
CA THR A 264 -6.57 1.25 14.76
C THR A 264 -6.27 0.23 13.66
N SER A 265 -6.78 -0.98 13.81
CA SER A 265 -6.83 -1.98 12.76
C SER A 265 -8.30 -2.25 12.41
N ASP A 266 -8.54 -2.65 11.17
CA ASP A 266 -9.84 -3.11 10.68
C ASP A 266 -10.15 -4.52 11.18
N HIS A 267 -9.17 -5.41 11.15
CA HIS A 267 -9.18 -6.72 11.80
C HIS A 267 -7.76 -7.26 12.03
N GLU A 268 -7.65 -8.41 12.69
CA GLU A 268 -6.44 -9.24 12.70
C GLU A 268 -6.54 -10.27 11.57
N CYS A 269 -5.42 -10.67 10.99
CA CYS A 269 -5.36 -11.71 9.96
C CYS A 269 -4.19 -12.67 10.25
N GLY A 270 -4.34 -13.94 9.87
CA GLY A 270 -3.25 -14.92 9.92
C GLY A 270 -2.91 -15.52 11.29
N GLY A 271 -3.44 -15.00 12.41
CA GLY A 271 -3.14 -15.53 13.75
C GLY A 271 -1.69 -15.31 14.15
N PHE A 272 -1.07 -14.20 13.73
CA PHE A 272 0.35 -13.96 13.96
C PHE A 272 0.65 -13.94 15.47
N ALA A 273 1.53 -14.83 15.90
CA ALA A 273 1.87 -14.99 17.31
C ALA A 273 3.38 -14.99 17.50
N VAL A 274 3.85 -14.16 18.42
CA VAL A 274 5.21 -14.25 18.94
C VAL A 274 5.24 -15.35 20.00
N THR A 275 5.65 -16.55 19.60
CA THR A 275 5.75 -17.71 20.49
C THR A 275 7.21 -18.00 20.86
N GLY A 276 7.46 -18.26 22.15
CA GLY A 276 8.78 -18.63 22.65
C GLY A 276 9.41 -17.53 23.51
N LEU A 277 9.55 -17.81 24.80
CA LEU A 277 10.46 -17.06 25.67
C LEU A 277 11.85 -17.69 25.53
N HIS A 278 12.82 -16.92 25.02
CA HIS A 278 14.25 -17.20 25.18
C HIS A 278 14.73 -18.60 24.72
N ASP A 279 14.74 -18.85 23.40
CA ASP A 279 15.42 -20.04 22.85
C ASP A 279 16.50 -19.72 21.79
N GLU A 280 17.38 -18.76 22.12
CA GLU A 280 18.51 -18.35 21.27
C GLU A 280 19.45 -19.52 20.93
N ALA A 281 19.51 -20.54 21.78
CA ALA A 281 20.36 -21.72 21.63
C ALA A 281 19.69 -22.91 20.92
N ASP A 282 18.42 -22.81 20.50
CA ASP A 282 17.63 -23.96 20.04
C ASP A 282 17.68 -25.13 21.05
N ALA A 283 17.57 -24.82 22.34
CA ALA A 283 17.49 -25.74 23.47
C ALA A 283 16.34 -26.74 23.31
N ASN A 284 15.26 -26.37 22.63
CA ASN A 284 14.17 -27.27 22.30
C ASN A 284 14.43 -28.12 21.04
N ARG A 285 15.53 -27.87 20.31
CA ARG A 285 15.95 -28.58 19.08
C ARG A 285 14.85 -28.66 18.02
N ASN A 286 14.02 -27.64 17.97
CA ASN A 286 12.90 -27.55 17.04
C ASN A 286 13.19 -26.58 15.89
N GLY A 287 14.38 -25.97 15.86
CA GLY A 287 14.81 -25.05 14.80
C GLY A 287 14.27 -23.62 14.96
N THR A 288 13.57 -23.32 16.06
CA THR A 288 12.96 -22.01 16.30
C THR A 288 13.95 -21.07 17.00
N LYS A 289 14.68 -20.27 16.22
CA LYS A 289 15.58 -19.23 16.76
C LYS A 289 14.86 -17.88 16.83
N ILE A 290 14.91 -17.22 17.98
CA ILE A 290 14.41 -15.84 18.12
C ILE A 290 15.43 -14.90 17.46
N ARG A 291 14.99 -14.11 16.47
CA ARG A 291 15.79 -13.03 15.90
C ARG A 291 15.47 -11.74 16.68
N THR A 292 16.45 -11.23 17.41
CA THR A 292 16.35 -9.95 18.13
C THR A 292 16.56 -8.81 17.14
N TYR A 293 15.54 -7.96 17.00
CA TYR A 293 15.56 -6.76 16.14
C TYR A 293 15.85 -5.47 16.91
N ALA A 294 16.19 -5.58 18.20
CA ALA A 294 16.62 -4.45 19.01
C ALA A 294 18.13 -4.23 18.84
N GLY A 295 18.49 -3.19 18.09
CA GLY A 295 19.84 -2.65 17.95
C GLY A 295 19.77 -1.14 17.78
#